data_AF-A0A6I6FK24-F1
#
_entry.id   AF-A0A6I6FK24-F1
#
_cell.length_a   1.000
_cell.length_b   1.000
_cell.length_c   1.000
_cell.angle_alpha   90.00
_cell.angle_beta   90.00
_cell.angle_gamma   90.00
#
_symmetry.space_group_name_H-M   'P 1'
#
loop_
_entity.id
_entity.type
_entity.pdbx_description
1 polymer ?
#
loop_
_entity_poly.entity_id
_entity_poly.type
_entity_poly.pdbx_seq_one_letter_code
_entity_poly.pdbx_strand_id
1 'polypeptide(L)'
;MTVTNAGGVFDDDTTQTFDFRRQVRLTHDNPTNTLTTSHCVANQTVGSLSVRVQLRNNEMVVEAPTLRLLEGSSCLTSDLDGSSEGIQQGMRPGGSLTGARLSARNSEAFSPDRASVTFNLRHATGSGVGAGRPAPVAGVVASRPDPADPSRVRVDWQDVVTDETHFQLRNSTLNTTVSVGPNTTSFTFTGQPAERQCYQVRAANSHGPSDWTPVSPTQECV
;
A
#
# COMPACT_ATOMS: atom_id res chain seq x y z
N MET A 1 -13.01 -1.06 20.42
CA MET A 1 -13.22 -2.51 20.56
C MET A 1 -13.71 -2.78 21.96
N THR A 2 -14.77 -3.56 22.12
CA THR A 2 -15.36 -3.87 23.42
C THR A 2 -15.24 -5.36 23.67
N VAL A 3 -14.74 -5.73 24.84
CA VAL A 3 -14.63 -7.12 25.29
C VAL A 3 -15.36 -7.23 26.61
N THR A 4 -16.23 -8.23 26.70
CA THR A 4 -17.01 -8.56 27.89
C THR A 4 -16.64 -9.97 28.30
N ASN A 5 -16.10 -10.09 29.50
CA ASN A 5 -16.11 -11.32 30.28
C ASN A 5 -17.39 -11.26 31.13
N ALA A 6 -18.34 -12.12 30.85
CA ALA A 6 -19.49 -12.33 31.69
C ALA A 6 -19.07 -13.28 32.81
N GLY A 7 -19.16 -12.81 34.04
CA GLY A 7 -18.81 -13.66 35.16
C GLY A 7 -19.73 -14.87 35.21
N GLY A 8 -19.24 -15.99 35.76
CA GLY A 8 -20.11 -17.09 36.12
C GLY A 8 -21.16 -16.66 37.16
N VAL A 9 -21.97 -17.60 37.65
CA VAL A 9 -23.03 -17.34 38.67
C VAL A 9 -22.49 -16.63 39.94
N PHE A 10 -21.17 -16.60 40.14
CA PHE A 10 -20.50 -16.02 41.31
C PHE A 10 -19.51 -14.89 41.00
N ASP A 11 -19.31 -14.52 39.72
CA ASP A 11 -18.37 -13.47 39.32
C ASP A 11 -19.09 -12.28 38.68
N ASP A 12 -18.54 -11.08 38.84
CA ASP A 12 -19.10 -9.86 38.24
C ASP A 12 -18.72 -9.74 36.76
N ASP A 13 -19.71 -9.38 35.92
CA ASP A 13 -19.48 -9.03 34.52
C ASP A 13 -18.48 -7.89 34.39
N THR A 14 -17.35 -8.15 33.72
CA THR A 14 -16.36 -7.13 33.41
C THR A 14 -16.42 -6.79 31.92
N THR A 15 -16.78 -5.55 31.61
CA THR A 15 -16.76 -5.02 30.24
C THR A 15 -15.76 -3.87 30.12
N GLN A 16 -14.86 -3.94 29.14
CA GLN A 16 -13.92 -2.86 28.84
C GLN A 16 -13.96 -2.49 27.35
N THR A 17 -13.71 -1.21 27.08
CA THR A 17 -13.65 -0.67 25.71
C THR A 17 -12.28 -0.03 25.47
N PHE A 18 -11.69 -0.37 24.33
CA PHE A 18 -10.34 0.02 23.93
C PHE A 18 -10.38 0.71 22.57
N ASP A 19 -9.76 1.89 22.49
CA ASP A 19 -9.47 2.54 21.23
C ASP A 19 -8.18 2.00 20.65
N PHE A 20 -8.11 1.97 19.32
CA PHE A 20 -6.92 1.55 18.61
C PHE A 20 -6.75 2.32 17.32
N ARG A 21 -5.49 2.48 16.92
CA ARG A 21 -5.09 2.96 15.61
C ARG A 21 -3.89 2.17 15.15
N ARG A 22 -3.93 1.72 13.90
CA ARG A 22 -2.87 0.97 13.24
C ARG A 22 -2.74 1.47 11.80
N GLN A 23 -1.55 1.36 11.24
CA GLN A 23 -1.25 1.74 9.87
C GLN A 23 -0.19 0.80 9.32
N VAL A 24 -0.32 0.44 8.05
CA VAL A 24 0.66 -0.33 7.29
C VAL A 24 0.90 0.36 5.95
N ARG A 25 2.07 0.10 5.36
CA ARG A 25 2.39 0.48 3.98
C ARG A 25 2.38 -0.79 3.14
N LEU A 26 1.72 -0.74 1.99
CA LEU A 26 1.71 -1.80 1.00
C LEU A 26 2.45 -1.31 -0.24
N THR A 27 3.17 -2.22 -0.90
CA THR A 27 3.81 -2.02 -2.21
C THR A 27 3.52 -3.23 -3.07
N HIS A 28 3.80 -3.19 -4.38
CA HIS A 28 3.64 -4.39 -5.21
C HIS A 28 4.64 -5.50 -4.87
N ASP A 29 5.82 -5.14 -4.33
CA ASP A 29 6.78 -6.12 -3.78
C ASP A 29 6.31 -6.74 -2.46
N ASN A 30 5.51 -5.99 -1.70
CA ASN A 30 4.95 -6.41 -0.41
C ASN A 30 3.44 -6.09 -0.36
N PRO A 31 2.62 -6.81 -1.14
CA PRO A 31 1.24 -6.41 -1.41
C PRO A 31 0.30 -6.77 -0.26
N THR A 32 0.74 -7.58 0.71
CA THR A 32 -0.11 -8.06 1.79
C THR A 32 0.48 -7.69 3.15
N ASN A 33 -0.39 -7.28 4.07
CA ASN A 33 -0.03 -7.08 5.48
C ASN A 33 -1.24 -7.40 6.37
N THR A 34 -1.02 -7.57 7.67
CA THR A 34 -2.09 -7.83 8.64
C THR A 34 -1.99 -6.84 9.80
N LEU A 35 -3.09 -6.13 10.06
CA LEU A 35 -3.24 -5.23 11.19
C LEU A 35 -3.89 -6.01 12.34
N THR A 36 -3.18 -6.20 13.45
CA THR A 36 -3.70 -6.93 14.62
C THR A 36 -3.81 -6.03 15.84
N THR A 37 -4.89 -6.18 16.59
CA THR A 37 -5.05 -5.64 17.94
C THR A 37 -5.76 -6.68 18.82
N SER A 38 -5.26 -6.87 20.04
CA SER A 38 -5.83 -7.80 21.00
C SER A 38 -5.91 -7.14 22.37
N HIS A 39 -7.00 -7.39 23.09
CA HIS A 39 -7.20 -6.85 24.43
C HIS A 39 -7.78 -7.92 25.34
N CYS A 40 -7.21 -8.03 26.54
CA CYS A 40 -7.66 -8.95 27.56
C CYS A 40 -8.49 -8.23 28.63
N VAL A 41 -9.50 -8.93 29.16
CA VAL A 41 -10.38 -8.48 30.23
C VAL A 41 -10.49 -9.59 31.28
N ALA A 42 -10.57 -9.21 32.56
CA ALA A 42 -10.68 -10.12 33.71
C ALA A 42 -9.57 -11.19 33.81
N ASN A 43 -8.44 -10.99 33.14
CA ASN A 43 -7.36 -11.96 32.99
C ASN A 43 -7.79 -13.29 32.32
N GLN A 44 -8.89 -13.35 31.59
CA GLN A 44 -9.45 -14.62 31.08
C GLN A 44 -9.91 -14.50 29.63
N THR A 45 -10.62 -13.42 29.31
CA THR A 45 -11.23 -13.24 27.99
C THR A 45 -10.41 -12.28 27.15
N VAL A 46 -10.03 -12.72 25.95
CA VAL A 46 -9.30 -11.92 24.96
C VAL A 46 -10.15 -11.74 23.72
N GLY A 47 -10.41 -10.48 23.37
CA GLY A 47 -10.85 -10.17 22.02
C GLY A 47 -9.64 -9.86 21.15
N SER A 48 -9.55 -10.49 19.97
CA SER A 48 -8.49 -10.26 18.98
C SER A 48 -9.07 -9.92 17.60
N LEU A 49 -8.81 -8.71 17.12
CA LEU A 49 -9.13 -8.29 15.76
C LEU A 49 -7.88 -8.42 14.89
N SER A 50 -8.02 -9.11 13.77
CA SER A 50 -7.02 -9.21 12.70
C SER A 50 -7.64 -8.71 11.39
N VAL A 51 -7.04 -7.73 10.75
CA VAL A 51 -7.47 -7.24 9.42
C VAL A 51 -6.34 -7.49 8.43
N ARG A 52 -6.48 -8.54 7.64
CA ARG A 52 -5.58 -8.77 6.51
C ARG A 52 -5.95 -7.79 5.40
N VAL A 53 -4.96 -7.09 4.87
CA VAL A 53 -5.12 -6.17 3.74
C VAL A 53 -4.23 -6.63 2.59
N GLN A 54 -4.77 -6.59 1.39
CA GLN A 54 -4.07 -6.97 0.17
C GLN A 54 -4.24 -5.90 -0.90
N LEU A 55 -3.13 -5.31 -1.34
CA LEU A 55 -3.05 -4.50 -2.54
C LEU A 55 -3.19 -5.41 -3.77
N ARG A 56 -4.14 -5.08 -4.63
CA ARG A 56 -4.36 -5.74 -5.92
C ARG A 56 -3.64 -4.96 -7.02
N ASN A 57 -3.39 -5.61 -8.16
CA ASN A 57 -2.78 -4.99 -9.35
C ASN A 57 -3.56 -3.77 -9.86
N ASN A 58 -4.85 -3.68 -9.55
CA ASN A 58 -5.71 -2.56 -9.93
C ASN A 58 -5.86 -1.51 -8.82
N GLU A 59 -5.02 -1.58 -7.79
CA GLU A 59 -4.89 -0.58 -6.72
C GLU A 59 -6.03 -0.48 -5.76
N MET A 60 -6.88 -1.49 -5.79
CA MET A 60 -7.79 -1.71 -4.70
C MET A 60 -7.02 -2.38 -3.57
N VAL A 61 -7.14 -1.82 -2.37
CA VAL A 61 -6.83 -2.57 -1.16
C VAL A 61 -8.08 -3.35 -0.81
N VAL A 62 -7.97 -4.67 -0.79
CA VAL A 62 -9.03 -5.57 -0.33
C VAL A 62 -8.72 -5.97 1.10
N GLU A 63 -9.67 -5.78 2.00
CA GLU A 63 -9.58 -6.22 3.39
C GLU A 63 -10.30 -7.55 3.64
N ALA A 64 -9.79 -8.32 4.59
CA ALA A 64 -10.42 -9.51 5.15
C ALA A 64 -10.29 -9.44 6.68
N PRO A 65 -11.27 -8.84 7.37
CA PRO A 65 -11.25 -8.72 8.82
C PRO A 65 -11.81 -9.97 9.49
N THR A 66 -11.18 -10.38 10.58
CA THR A 66 -11.58 -11.48 11.44
C THR A 66 -11.51 -11.00 12.88
N LEU A 67 -12.60 -11.17 13.63
CA LEU A 67 -12.64 -10.99 15.07
C LEU A 67 -12.68 -12.36 15.74
N ARG A 68 -11.84 -12.57 16.73
CA ARG A 68 -11.79 -13.78 17.57
C ARG A 68 -12.06 -13.40 19.02
N LEU A 69 -12.78 -14.27 19.70
CA LEU A 69 -12.98 -14.29 21.14
C LEU A 69 -12.25 -15.54 21.66
N LEU A 70 -11.30 -15.33 22.55
CA LEU A 70 -10.56 -16.40 23.22
C LEU A 70 -10.90 -16.34 24.70
N GLU A 71 -11.18 -17.48 25.32
CA GLU A 71 -11.45 -17.57 26.75
C GLU A 71 -10.49 -18.57 27.40
N GLY A 72 -10.29 -18.50 28.71
CA GLY A 72 -9.47 -19.48 29.40
C GLY A 72 -9.05 -18.99 30.78
N SER A 73 -8.20 -19.76 31.44
CA SER A 73 -7.74 -19.43 32.80
C SER A 73 -6.75 -18.26 32.87
N SER A 74 -6.28 -17.75 31.73
CA SER A 74 -5.39 -16.60 31.63
C SER A 74 -5.50 -15.90 30.27
N CYS A 75 -5.07 -14.63 30.17
CA CYS A 75 -4.96 -13.90 28.89
C CYS A 75 -4.01 -14.54 27.87
N LEU A 76 -3.19 -15.52 28.27
CA LEU A 76 -2.30 -16.24 27.37
C LEU A 76 -3.01 -17.42 26.70
N THR A 77 -4.33 -17.52 26.85
CA THR A 77 -5.15 -18.53 26.21
C THR A 77 -5.01 -18.48 24.68
N SER A 78 -5.12 -19.66 24.07
CA SER A 78 -5.30 -19.83 22.63
C SER A 78 -6.61 -20.52 22.29
N ASP A 79 -7.43 -20.80 23.31
CA ASP A 79 -8.73 -21.42 23.16
C ASP A 79 -9.67 -20.47 22.42
N LEU A 80 -10.40 -21.00 21.43
CA LEU A 80 -11.21 -20.19 20.53
C LEU A 80 -12.68 -20.48 20.76
N ASP A 81 -13.32 -19.58 21.48
CA ASP A 81 -14.71 -19.72 21.91
C ASP A 81 -15.68 -19.12 20.90
N GLY A 82 -15.22 -18.10 20.17
CA GLY A 82 -16.03 -17.41 19.17
C GLY A 82 -15.22 -16.75 18.07
N SER A 83 -15.79 -16.67 16.88
CA SER A 83 -15.20 -15.89 15.79
C SER A 83 -16.26 -15.28 14.89
N SER A 84 -15.86 -14.22 14.19
CA SER A 84 -16.69 -13.54 13.20
C SER A 84 -15.80 -13.02 12.09
N GLU A 85 -16.16 -13.36 10.86
CA GLU A 85 -15.52 -12.83 9.65
C GLU A 85 -16.36 -11.69 9.10
N GLY A 86 -15.70 -10.63 8.65
CA GLY A 86 -16.36 -9.54 7.96
C GLY A 86 -16.43 -9.73 6.46
N ILE A 87 -17.28 -8.92 5.84
CA ILE A 87 -17.39 -8.84 4.39
C ILE A 87 -16.08 -8.28 3.84
N GLN A 88 -15.51 -8.97 2.86
CA GLN A 88 -14.38 -8.44 2.09
C GLN A 88 -14.89 -7.32 1.19
N GLN A 89 -14.35 -6.12 1.35
CA GLN A 89 -14.60 -5.03 0.42
C GLN A 89 -13.27 -4.55 -0.18
N GLY A 90 -13.37 -3.87 -1.32
CA GLY A 90 -12.23 -3.28 -1.98
C GLY A 90 -12.32 -1.77 -1.90
N MET A 91 -11.24 -1.12 -1.45
CA MET A 91 -11.13 0.33 -1.43
C MET A 91 -10.15 0.81 -2.48
N ARG A 92 -10.62 1.68 -3.38
CA ARG A 92 -9.75 2.47 -4.26
C ARG A 92 -8.91 3.46 -3.43
N PRO A 93 -7.80 4.01 -3.97
CA PRO A 93 -7.02 5.04 -3.29
C PRO A 93 -7.91 6.22 -2.88
N GLY A 94 -7.79 6.65 -1.62
CA GLY A 94 -8.65 7.68 -1.02
C GLY A 94 -10.00 7.19 -0.52
N GLY A 95 -10.41 5.97 -0.90
CA GLY A 95 -11.60 5.30 -0.41
C GLY A 95 -11.51 4.97 1.08
N SER A 96 -12.66 4.76 1.70
CA SER A 96 -12.75 4.40 3.11
C SER A 96 -13.94 3.47 3.35
N LEU A 97 -13.74 2.51 4.24
CA LEU A 97 -14.79 1.74 4.90
C LEU A 97 -15.09 2.42 6.23
N THR A 98 -16.36 2.77 6.45
CA THR A 98 -16.79 3.44 7.68
C THR A 98 -17.80 2.58 8.45
N GLY A 99 -17.62 2.48 9.76
CA GLY A 99 -18.53 1.79 10.65
C GLY A 99 -18.61 0.28 10.42
N ALA A 100 -17.52 -0.37 9.99
CA ALA A 100 -17.46 -1.82 9.90
C ALA A 100 -17.63 -2.44 11.28
N ARG A 101 -18.55 -3.40 11.42
CA ARG A 101 -18.89 -4.02 12.70
C ARG A 101 -18.66 -5.52 12.64
N LEU A 102 -18.01 -6.05 13.67
CA LEU A 102 -17.91 -7.49 13.92
C LEU A 102 -18.31 -7.79 15.36
N SER A 103 -18.89 -8.96 15.58
CA SER A 103 -19.24 -9.47 16.90
C SER A 103 -18.96 -10.96 16.95
N ALA A 104 -18.09 -11.37 17.86
CA ALA A 104 -17.87 -12.76 18.23
C ALA A 104 -18.52 -13.00 19.60
N ARG A 105 -19.22 -14.12 19.75
CA ARG A 105 -19.86 -14.54 20.99
C ARG A 105 -19.33 -15.93 21.32
N ASN A 106 -19.25 -16.24 22.61
CA ASN A 106 -18.97 -17.59 23.04
C ASN A 106 -20.06 -18.53 22.49
N SER A 107 -19.63 -19.68 21.97
CA SER A 107 -20.49 -20.73 21.43
C SER A 107 -20.98 -21.72 22.51
N GLU A 108 -20.48 -21.59 23.74
CA GLU A 108 -20.89 -22.39 24.88
C GLU A 108 -22.22 -21.90 25.49
N ALA A 109 -23.04 -22.83 25.95
CA ALA A 109 -24.27 -22.51 26.64
C ALA A 109 -23.93 -21.89 28.01
N PHE A 110 -24.59 -20.78 28.35
CA PHE A 110 -24.49 -20.09 29.65
C PHE A 110 -23.20 -19.30 29.94
N SER A 111 -22.29 -19.10 28.96
CA SER A 111 -21.23 -18.09 29.03
C SER A 111 -21.55 -16.94 28.03
N PRO A 112 -22.07 -15.79 28.49
CA PRO A 112 -22.41 -14.67 27.59
C PRO A 112 -21.20 -13.82 27.13
N ASP A 113 -19.99 -14.39 27.21
CA ASP A 113 -18.75 -13.78 26.74
C ASP A 113 -18.87 -13.28 25.29
N ARG A 114 -18.38 -12.06 25.07
CA ARG A 114 -18.46 -11.44 23.75
C ARG A 114 -17.29 -10.49 23.49
N ALA A 115 -16.87 -10.47 22.24
CA ALA A 115 -16.05 -9.41 21.68
C ALA A 115 -16.85 -8.70 20.58
N SER A 116 -16.81 -7.38 20.56
CA SER A 116 -17.36 -6.59 19.47
C SER A 116 -16.40 -5.48 19.08
N VAL A 117 -16.41 -5.12 17.79
CA VAL A 117 -15.61 -4.01 17.31
C VAL A 117 -16.37 -3.23 16.26
N THR A 118 -16.27 -1.91 16.35
CA THR A 118 -16.59 -1.00 15.26
C THR A 118 -15.29 -0.33 14.83
N PHE A 119 -14.98 -0.33 13.54
CA PHE A 119 -13.77 0.30 13.03
C PHE A 119 -14.00 0.97 11.68
N ASN A 120 -13.13 1.93 11.39
CA ASN A 120 -13.01 2.55 10.09
C ASN A 120 -11.69 2.11 9.47
N LEU A 121 -11.66 1.93 8.17
CA LEU A 121 -10.45 1.66 7.41
C LEU A 121 -10.37 2.68 6.28
N ARG A 122 -9.19 3.26 6.07
CA ARG A 122 -8.96 4.23 4.99
C ARG A 122 -7.79 3.76 4.14
N HIS A 123 -8.03 3.60 2.85
CA HIS A 123 -6.95 3.50 1.88
C HIS A 123 -6.43 4.92 1.64
N ALA A 124 -5.33 5.28 2.30
CA ALA A 124 -4.74 6.61 2.13
C ALA A 124 -4.34 6.82 0.66
N THR A 125 -4.62 8.00 0.11
CA THR A 125 -3.94 8.46 -1.09
C THR A 125 -2.48 8.68 -0.71
N GLY A 126 -1.59 7.76 -1.07
CA GLY A 126 -0.16 7.96 -0.85
C GLY A 126 0.28 9.22 -1.60
N SER A 127 1.10 10.07 -0.96
CA SER A 127 1.84 11.14 -1.65
C SER A 127 3.02 10.58 -2.45
N GLY A 128 2.91 9.39 -3.04
CA GLY A 128 3.96 8.76 -3.82
C GLY A 128 3.38 7.69 -4.72
N VAL A 129 3.45 7.98 -6.03
CA VAL A 129 3.24 7.12 -7.21
C VAL A 129 2.00 6.23 -7.13
N GLY A 130 1.01 6.54 -7.97
CA GLY A 130 -0.17 5.72 -8.14
C GLY A 130 0.24 4.29 -8.47
N ALA A 131 0.27 3.43 -7.46
CA ALA A 131 -0.59 2.30 -7.46
C ALA A 131 -0.54 1.54 -8.85
N GLY A 132 0.34 0.53 -8.96
CA GLY A 132 0.38 -0.43 -10.09
C GLY A 132 1.16 0.07 -11.28
N ARG A 133 1.36 1.38 -11.32
CA ARG A 133 2.32 2.01 -12.20
C ARG A 133 3.73 1.66 -11.73
N PRO A 134 4.68 1.57 -12.65
CA PRO A 134 6.04 1.22 -12.27
C PRO A 134 6.65 2.29 -11.36
N ALA A 135 7.69 1.91 -10.62
CA ALA A 135 8.51 2.89 -9.91
C ALA A 135 9.16 3.88 -10.91
N PRO A 136 9.40 5.15 -10.53
CA PRO A 136 10.20 6.05 -11.34
C PRO A 136 11.61 5.50 -11.53
N VAL A 137 12.17 5.69 -12.73
CA VAL A 137 13.58 5.34 -12.99
C VAL A 137 14.53 6.27 -12.24
N ALA A 138 15.79 5.87 -12.11
CA ALA A 138 16.83 6.63 -11.43
C ALA A 138 18.03 6.94 -12.33
N GLY A 139 18.86 7.89 -11.91
CA GLY A 139 20.16 8.17 -12.54
C GLY A 139 20.08 8.65 -13.99
N VAL A 140 19.10 9.50 -14.31
CA VAL A 140 18.96 10.08 -15.65
C VAL A 140 20.11 11.07 -15.90
N VAL A 141 20.85 10.86 -16.98
CA VAL A 141 21.93 11.74 -17.41
C VAL A 141 21.80 12.03 -18.90
N ALA A 142 21.83 13.31 -19.27
CA ALA A 142 21.91 13.75 -20.65
C ALA A 142 23.36 14.12 -21.02
N SER A 143 23.78 13.80 -22.24
CA SER A 143 25.11 14.12 -22.77
C SER A 143 25.05 14.38 -24.29
N ARG A 144 25.97 15.20 -24.81
CA ARG A 144 26.22 15.33 -26.25
C ARG A 144 27.47 14.50 -26.57
N PRO A 145 27.32 13.26 -27.08
CA PRO A 145 28.46 12.34 -27.23
C PRO A 145 29.44 12.79 -28.32
N ASP A 146 28.98 13.59 -29.28
CA ASP A 146 29.81 14.13 -30.36
C ASP A 146 29.78 15.67 -30.34
N PRO A 147 30.89 16.33 -29.95
CA PRO A 147 30.99 17.79 -29.99
C PRO A 147 30.85 18.39 -31.40
N ALA A 148 31.13 17.62 -32.46
CA ALA A 148 30.99 18.09 -33.84
C ALA A 148 29.53 18.05 -34.33
N ASP A 149 28.67 17.27 -33.67
CA ASP A 149 27.23 17.21 -33.94
C ASP A 149 26.43 17.43 -32.65
N PRO A 150 26.28 18.70 -32.21
CA PRO A 150 25.52 19.00 -31.02
C PRO A 150 24.04 18.60 -31.19
N SER A 151 23.53 18.36 -32.39
CA SER A 151 22.12 18.00 -32.57
C SER A 151 21.75 16.61 -32.02
N ARG A 152 22.76 15.82 -31.60
CA ARG A 152 22.59 14.51 -30.98
C ARG A 152 22.72 14.61 -29.47
N VAL A 153 21.64 14.28 -28.76
CA VAL A 153 21.64 14.20 -27.30
C VAL A 153 21.33 12.78 -26.86
N ARG A 154 22.26 12.16 -26.14
CA ARG A 154 22.10 10.85 -25.52
C ARG A 154 21.57 11.02 -24.10
N VAL A 155 20.52 10.28 -23.78
CA VAL A 155 19.97 10.17 -22.43
C VAL A 155 20.21 8.74 -21.96
N ASP A 156 20.90 8.58 -20.84
CA ASP A 156 21.17 7.33 -20.14
C ASP A 156 20.38 7.31 -18.83
N TRP A 157 19.91 6.14 -18.38
CA TRP A 157 19.26 5.97 -17.09
C TRP A 157 19.55 4.58 -16.51
N GLN A 158 19.34 4.44 -15.20
CA GLN A 158 19.36 3.15 -14.53
C GLN A 158 17.97 2.52 -14.58
N ASP A 159 17.89 1.35 -15.19
CA ASP A 159 16.71 0.52 -15.12
C ASP A 159 16.70 -0.27 -13.81
N VAL A 160 15.95 0.26 -12.85
CA VAL A 160 15.68 -0.37 -11.55
C VAL A 160 14.24 -0.88 -11.48
N VAL A 161 13.53 -0.87 -12.60
CA VAL A 161 12.12 -1.20 -12.73
C VAL A 161 12.04 -2.62 -13.28
N THR A 162 11.08 -3.41 -12.80
CA THR A 162 10.97 -4.84 -13.17
C THR A 162 9.61 -5.19 -13.76
N ASP A 163 8.69 -4.23 -13.78
CA ASP A 163 7.29 -4.38 -14.16
C ASP A 163 6.86 -3.39 -15.27
N GLU A 164 7.82 -2.77 -15.95
CA GLU A 164 7.59 -1.91 -17.09
C GLU A 164 7.37 -2.69 -18.39
N THR A 165 6.58 -2.10 -19.28
CA THR A 165 6.38 -2.59 -20.65
C THR A 165 7.10 -1.70 -21.67
N HIS A 166 7.39 -0.46 -21.29
CA HIS A 166 8.10 0.54 -22.08
C HIS A 166 8.55 1.69 -21.18
N PHE A 167 9.51 2.47 -21.67
CA PHE A 167 9.84 3.78 -21.08
C PHE A 167 9.34 4.90 -21.98
N GLN A 168 9.03 6.03 -21.36
CA GLN A 168 8.73 7.28 -22.06
C GLN A 168 9.81 8.28 -21.71
N LEU A 169 10.36 8.94 -22.73
CA LEU A 169 11.35 9.99 -22.57
C LEU A 169 10.79 11.29 -23.10
N ARG A 170 10.96 12.36 -22.34
CA ARG A 170 10.51 13.70 -22.70
C ARG A 170 11.69 14.65 -22.79
N ASN A 171 11.81 15.38 -23.89
CA ASN A 171 12.52 16.66 -23.88
C ASN A 171 11.56 17.70 -23.29
N SER A 172 11.85 18.15 -22.06
CA SER A 172 10.98 19.09 -21.34
C SER A 172 11.04 20.52 -21.90
N THR A 173 12.10 20.86 -22.63
CA THR A 173 12.26 22.17 -23.29
C THR A 173 11.38 22.26 -24.54
N LEU A 174 11.35 21.20 -25.36
CA LEU A 174 10.55 21.14 -26.60
C LEU A 174 9.15 20.53 -26.39
N ASN A 175 8.89 19.98 -25.21
CA ASN A 175 7.68 19.23 -24.88
C ASN A 175 7.40 18.07 -25.86
N THR A 176 8.45 17.42 -26.36
CA THR A 176 8.35 16.23 -27.22
C THR A 176 8.56 14.96 -26.42
N THR A 177 7.82 13.90 -26.72
CA THR A 177 7.89 12.62 -26.01
C THR A 177 8.08 11.47 -26.99
N VAL A 178 8.96 10.54 -26.66
CA VAL A 178 9.20 9.29 -27.39
C VAL A 178 9.03 8.11 -26.45
N SER A 179 8.74 6.93 -27.01
CA SER A 179 8.65 5.67 -26.24
C SER A 179 9.67 4.67 -26.75
N VAL A 180 10.27 3.92 -25.84
CA VAL A 180 11.24 2.85 -26.13
C VAL A 180 10.79 1.56 -25.46
N GLY A 181 11.27 0.42 -25.97
CA GLY A 181 10.91 -0.89 -25.43
C GLY A 181 11.34 -1.10 -23.97
N PRO A 182 10.85 -2.17 -23.33
CA PRO A 182 11.21 -2.52 -21.96
C PRO A 182 12.72 -2.83 -21.87
N ASN A 183 13.29 -2.78 -20.67
CA ASN A 183 14.72 -3.01 -20.43
C ASN A 183 15.70 -2.09 -21.20
N THR A 184 15.20 -1.03 -21.83
CA THR A 184 16.06 -0.03 -22.47
C THR A 184 16.67 0.84 -21.40
N THR A 185 17.97 1.16 -21.51
CA THR A 185 18.70 2.01 -20.54
C THR A 185 19.29 3.27 -21.18
N SER A 186 19.11 3.45 -22.49
CA SER A 186 19.57 4.65 -23.19
C SER A 186 18.79 4.94 -24.46
N PHE A 187 18.75 6.22 -24.85
CA PHE A 187 18.15 6.67 -26.10
C PHE A 187 18.88 7.91 -26.63
N THR A 188 18.94 8.08 -27.96
CA THR A 188 19.55 9.27 -28.57
C THR A 188 18.49 10.06 -29.35
N PHE A 189 18.22 11.27 -28.88
CA PHE A 189 17.48 12.26 -29.63
C PHE A 189 18.37 12.85 -30.73
N THR A 190 17.83 12.96 -31.94
CA THR A 190 18.50 13.60 -33.08
C THR A 190 17.80 14.91 -33.44
N GLY A 191 18.51 15.82 -34.12
CA GLY A 191 17.94 17.10 -34.58
C GLY A 191 17.55 18.03 -33.44
N GLN A 192 18.21 17.91 -32.27
CA GLN A 192 17.97 18.77 -31.13
C GLN A 192 18.63 20.14 -31.32
N PRO A 193 18.05 21.23 -30.79
CA PRO A 193 18.71 22.52 -30.77
C PRO A 193 20.04 22.49 -30.00
N ALA A 194 20.97 23.36 -30.39
CA ALA A 194 22.25 23.56 -29.69
C ALA A 194 22.06 24.26 -28.32
N GLU A 195 20.93 24.94 -28.13
CA GLU A 195 20.53 25.55 -26.86
C GLU A 195 20.32 24.49 -25.77
N ARG A 196 20.28 24.96 -24.52
CA ARG A 196 20.10 24.09 -23.36
C ARG A 196 18.78 23.31 -23.42
N GLN A 197 18.88 21.99 -23.48
CA GLN A 197 17.77 21.05 -23.48
C GLN A 197 17.76 20.26 -22.18
N CYS A 198 16.58 19.99 -21.63
CA CYS A 198 16.43 19.17 -20.43
C CYS A 198 15.55 17.95 -20.72
N TYR A 199 15.86 16.82 -20.07
CA TYR A 199 15.27 15.53 -20.37
C TYR A 199 14.69 14.87 -19.13
N GLN A 200 13.63 14.10 -19.31
CA GLN A 200 13.02 13.31 -18.24
C GLN A 200 12.68 11.92 -18.77
N VAL A 201 12.71 10.95 -17.87
CA VAL A 201 12.35 9.57 -18.17
C VAL A 201 11.27 9.11 -17.18
N ARG A 202 10.38 8.25 -17.63
CA ARG A 202 9.43 7.54 -16.76
C ARG A 202 9.19 6.14 -17.30
N ALA A 203 8.93 5.20 -16.40
CA ALA A 203 8.55 3.85 -16.75
C ALA A 203 7.03 3.75 -16.91
N ALA A 204 6.55 2.84 -17.76
CA ALA A 204 5.12 2.66 -17.98
C ALA A 204 4.73 1.20 -18.20
N ASN A 205 3.56 0.82 -17.67
CA ASN A 205 2.94 -0.48 -17.87
C ASN A 205 1.43 -0.33 -18.15
N SER A 206 0.69 -1.44 -18.16
CA SER A 206 -0.76 -1.46 -18.41
C SER A 206 -1.58 -0.67 -17.39
N HIS A 207 -1.03 -0.36 -16.21
CA HIS A 207 -1.68 0.43 -15.16
C HIS A 207 -1.37 1.93 -15.26
N GLY A 208 -0.46 2.30 -16.17
CA GLY A 208 -0.10 3.67 -16.49
C GLY A 208 1.39 3.98 -16.24
N PRO A 209 1.79 5.23 -16.49
CA PRO A 209 3.17 5.65 -16.32
C PRO A 209 3.48 6.12 -14.89
N SER A 210 4.72 5.89 -14.44
CA SER A 210 5.29 6.51 -13.25
C SER A 210 5.30 8.04 -13.36
N ASP A 211 5.66 8.71 -12.27
CA ASP A 211 6.01 10.13 -12.35
C ASP A 211 7.26 10.32 -13.22
N TRP A 212 7.38 11.50 -13.81
CA TRP A 212 8.61 11.90 -14.51
C TRP A 212 9.76 12.05 -13.52
N THR A 213 10.97 11.64 -13.92
CA THR A 213 12.18 11.99 -13.18
C THR A 213 12.29 13.51 -12.98
N PRO A 214 12.92 13.97 -11.90
CA PRO A 214 13.21 15.39 -11.74
C PRO A 214 14.08 15.90 -12.89
N VAL A 215 14.10 17.22 -13.07
CA VAL A 215 15.06 17.89 -13.95
C VAL A 215 16.01 18.66 -13.05
N SER A 216 17.25 18.19 -12.92
CA SER A 216 18.31 18.97 -12.30
C SER A 216 19.06 19.77 -13.38
N PRO A 217 19.59 20.96 -13.04
CA PRO A 217 20.38 21.76 -13.97
C PRO A 217 21.63 21.07 -14.53
N THR A 218 22.16 20.04 -13.87
CA THR A 218 23.50 19.50 -14.13
C THR A 218 23.54 18.09 -14.69
N GLN A 219 22.52 17.26 -14.43
CA GLN A 219 22.51 15.87 -14.91
C GLN A 219 21.58 15.69 -16.11
N GLU A 220 20.36 16.22 -16.02
CA GLU A 220 19.33 16.01 -17.03
C GLU A 220 19.32 17.08 -18.13
N CYS A 221 20.20 18.08 -18.05
CA CYS A 221 20.26 19.19 -19.00
C CYS A 221 21.63 19.35 -19.68
N VAL A 222 21.65 19.60 -21.00
CA VAL A 222 22.85 19.76 -21.86
C VAL A 222 22.66 20.76 -23.00
#